data_AF-A0A974P7Z1-F1
#
_entry.id   AF-A0A974P7Z1-F1
#
_cell.length_a   1.000
_cell.length_b   1.000
_cell.length_c   1.000
_cell.angle_alpha   90.00
_cell.angle_beta   90.00
_cell.angle_gamma   90.00
#
_symmetry.space_group_name_H-M   'P 1'
#
loop_
_entity.id
_entity.type
_entity.pdbx_description
1 polymer ?
#
loop_
_entity_poly.entity_id
_entity_poly.type
_entity_poly.pdbx_seq_one_letter_code
_entity_poly.pdbx_strand_id
1 'polypeptide(L)'
;MKIKKLSSIIYSGVICMSLAIPSVALAAEDNAGTVTSEVYGTGGAVEQSANDINFSFESKRQSSIEAIEEYQKFFKSVEGKSFDELTTSEKENMDIYLAEFTNIIDPVPTDRITTMAYDESTFTKQLEFVLDMNAGVSASHILDGLSASNTARSAAITYAAQNGFGTVTWDNPADALRHFSWNFIMGFTIGVADARTIADNHELALIGAKYVATVPVSSTSEKIAYATDYLPGVVSDTRASFTSFTNTFDGSSIMDLCNNSAGRKYSLRGYSSSDAYLQAFNDAYWTDLVWYNTVSANNKATAYSVWQ
;
A
#
# COMPACT_ATOMS: atom_id res chain seq x y z
N MET A 1 32.00 -13.58 8.30
CA MET A 1 30.74 -13.19 7.65
C MET A 1 29.60 -13.81 8.46
N LYS A 2 28.58 -13.05 8.89
CA LYS A 2 27.38 -13.66 9.51
C LYS A 2 26.47 -14.11 8.37
N ILE A 3 25.96 -15.34 8.46
CA ILE A 3 24.97 -15.87 7.50
C ILE A 3 23.60 -15.29 7.90
N LYS A 4 22.94 -14.63 6.94
CA LYS A 4 21.67 -13.90 7.07
C LYS A 4 20.49 -14.80 6.67
N LYS A 5 19.39 -14.85 7.42
CA LYS A 5 18.28 -15.82 7.23
C LYS A 5 16.94 -15.15 7.00
N LEU A 6 16.13 -15.72 6.11
CA LEU A 6 14.72 -15.37 5.90
C LEU A 6 13.91 -15.66 7.19
N SER A 7 13.07 -14.71 7.63
CA SER A 7 12.33 -14.75 8.91
C SER A 7 10.88 -15.23 8.78
N SER A 8 10.31 -15.77 9.86
CA SER A 8 8.97 -16.40 9.91
C SER A 8 7.92 -15.65 10.74
N ILE A 9 6.65 -15.61 10.29
CA ILE A 9 5.46 -15.29 11.12
C ILE A 9 4.27 -16.21 10.73
N ILE A 10 3.36 -16.49 11.67
CA ILE A 10 2.46 -17.66 11.70
C ILE A 10 0.96 -17.30 11.54
N TYR A 11 0.23 -18.20 10.86
CA TYR A 11 -1.19 -18.26 10.44
C TYR A 11 -2.32 -17.89 11.45
N SER A 12 -3.46 -17.37 10.91
CA SER A 12 -4.83 -17.98 11.04
C SER A 12 -5.99 -17.27 10.29
N GLY A 13 -6.56 -17.88 9.22
CA GLY A 13 -8.02 -18.06 9.04
C GLY A 13 -8.93 -17.12 8.18
N VAL A 14 -9.41 -17.65 7.03
CA VAL A 14 -10.84 -17.69 6.56
C VAL A 14 -11.53 -16.46 5.87
N ILE A 15 -11.82 -16.62 4.55
CA ILE A 15 -12.97 -16.12 3.71
C ILE A 15 -12.95 -14.75 2.94
N CYS A 16 -13.15 -14.83 1.59
CA CYS A 16 -13.72 -13.89 0.57
C CYS A 16 -13.00 -12.65 -0.06
N MET A 17 -13.16 -12.53 -1.40
CA MET A 17 -13.62 -11.41 -2.29
C MET A 17 -13.89 -9.97 -1.75
N SER A 18 -13.74 -8.84 -2.51
CA SER A 18 -13.09 -8.61 -3.85
C SER A 18 -12.84 -7.13 -4.32
N LEU A 19 -11.69 -6.86 -4.99
CA LEU A 19 -11.40 -6.05 -6.23
C LEU A 19 -10.44 -4.81 -6.21
N ALA A 20 -9.80 -4.53 -7.37
CA ALA A 20 -8.85 -3.42 -7.60
C ALA A 20 -9.51 -2.23 -8.34
N ILE A 21 -10.01 -1.25 -7.57
CA ILE A 21 -11.00 -0.25 -8.02
C ILE A 21 -10.40 0.74 -9.07
N PRO A 22 -10.91 0.78 -10.32
CA PRO A 22 -10.88 2.03 -11.06
C PRO A 22 -11.90 2.97 -10.41
N SER A 23 -11.43 4.08 -9.83
CA SER A 23 -12.31 5.10 -9.28
C SER A 23 -13.07 5.80 -10.41
N VAL A 24 -14.17 5.22 -10.86
CA VAL A 24 -15.15 5.90 -11.71
C VAL A 24 -15.81 6.94 -10.82
N ALA A 25 -15.24 8.14 -10.82
CA ALA A 25 -15.97 9.32 -10.42
C ALA A 25 -17.17 9.45 -11.37
N LEU A 26 -18.32 8.91 -10.94
CA LEU A 26 -19.61 9.36 -11.40
C LEU A 26 -19.64 10.86 -11.10
N ALA A 27 -19.38 11.66 -12.14
CA ALA A 27 -19.55 13.10 -12.07
C ALA A 27 -20.98 13.34 -11.59
N ALA A 28 -21.12 14.05 -10.46
CA ALA A 28 -22.40 14.29 -9.84
C ALA A 28 -23.39 14.89 -10.87
N GLU A 29 -24.65 14.46 -10.78
CA GLU A 29 -25.73 14.79 -11.72
C GLU A 29 -26.21 16.26 -11.62
N ASP A 30 -25.31 17.23 -11.78
CA ASP A 30 -25.63 18.67 -11.76
C ASP A 30 -25.88 19.27 -13.17
N ASN A 31 -25.99 18.42 -14.19
CA ASN A 31 -26.46 18.78 -15.53
C ASN A 31 -27.72 17.98 -15.93
N ALA A 32 -28.72 17.98 -15.04
CA ALA A 32 -30.10 17.58 -15.35
C ALA A 32 -30.81 18.60 -16.28
N GLY A 33 -30.14 18.96 -17.38
CA GLY A 33 -30.59 19.90 -18.40
C GLY A 33 -31.05 19.20 -19.67
N THR A 34 -32.28 18.68 -19.66
CA THR A 34 -33.06 18.34 -20.88
C THR A 34 -32.44 17.27 -21.81
N VAL A 35 -32.44 15.99 -21.40
CA VAL A 35 -32.33 14.87 -22.35
C VAL A 35 -33.72 14.30 -22.61
N THR A 36 -34.25 14.55 -23.80
CA THR A 36 -35.59 14.13 -24.24
C THR A 36 -35.63 12.66 -24.66
N SER A 37 -36.24 11.81 -23.84
CA SER A 37 -37.16 10.69 -24.15
C SER A 37 -36.97 9.73 -25.36
N GLU A 38 -35.90 9.77 -26.15
CA GLU A 38 -35.75 8.92 -27.36
C GLU A 38 -34.81 7.70 -27.20
N VAL A 39 -34.45 7.32 -25.97
CA VAL A 39 -33.56 6.16 -25.71
C VAL A 39 -34.19 5.15 -24.74
N TYR A 40 -35.24 4.47 -25.20
CA TYR A 40 -35.80 3.27 -24.54
C TYR A 40 -35.46 1.95 -25.28
N GLY A 41 -34.36 1.96 -26.06
CA GLY A 41 -33.94 0.83 -26.91
C GLY A 41 -32.56 0.22 -26.60
N THR A 42 -31.76 0.79 -25.70
CA THR A 42 -30.35 0.39 -25.50
C THR A 42 -30.00 -0.16 -24.11
N GLY A 43 -30.95 -0.19 -23.16
CA GLY A 43 -30.69 -0.60 -21.76
C GLY A 43 -29.97 -1.95 -21.64
N GLY A 44 -30.43 -2.97 -22.37
CA GLY A 44 -29.82 -4.30 -22.33
C GLY A 44 -28.38 -4.36 -22.86
N ALA A 45 -27.99 -3.49 -23.79
CA ALA A 45 -26.61 -3.46 -24.30
C ALA A 45 -25.64 -2.79 -23.31
N VAL A 46 -26.12 -1.77 -22.58
CA VAL A 46 -25.33 -1.10 -21.53
C VAL A 46 -25.15 -2.04 -20.33
N GLU A 47 -26.22 -2.66 -19.85
CA GLU A 47 -26.18 -3.64 -18.75
C GLU A 47 -25.30 -4.85 -19.08
N GLN A 48 -25.40 -5.39 -20.29
CA GLN A 48 -24.55 -6.51 -20.71
C GLN A 48 -23.07 -6.12 -20.72
N SER A 49 -22.71 -4.93 -21.22
CA SER A 49 -21.32 -4.46 -21.19
C SER A 49 -20.77 -4.26 -19.77
N ALA A 50 -21.60 -3.80 -18.83
CA ALA A 50 -21.21 -3.65 -17.42
C ALA A 50 -20.97 -5.02 -16.75
N ASN A 51 -21.82 -6.01 -17.05
CA ASN A 51 -21.67 -7.38 -16.57
C ASN A 51 -20.41 -8.07 -17.13
N ASP A 52 -20.12 -7.90 -18.41
CA ASP A 52 -18.92 -8.46 -19.05
C ASP A 52 -17.62 -7.84 -18.50
N ILE A 53 -17.62 -6.53 -18.23
CA ILE A 53 -16.51 -5.83 -17.56
C ILE A 53 -16.31 -6.37 -16.14
N ASN A 54 -17.38 -6.47 -15.34
CA ASN A 54 -17.32 -7.00 -13.97
C ASN A 54 -16.83 -8.46 -13.94
N PHE A 55 -17.25 -9.30 -14.89
CA PHE A 55 -16.80 -10.69 -14.98
C PHE A 55 -15.31 -10.81 -15.33
N SER A 56 -14.82 -10.04 -16.30
CA SER A 56 -13.39 -10.01 -16.65
C SER A 56 -12.52 -9.52 -15.48
N PHE A 57 -13.05 -8.58 -14.69
CA PHE A 57 -12.39 -7.98 -13.55
C PHE A 57 -12.28 -8.95 -12.37
N GLU A 58 -13.38 -9.63 -12.00
CA GLU A 58 -13.38 -10.67 -10.96
C GLU A 58 -12.42 -11.82 -11.32
N SER A 59 -12.44 -12.27 -12.58
CA SER A 59 -11.51 -13.30 -13.05
C SER A 59 -10.05 -12.90 -12.89
N LYS A 60 -9.68 -11.65 -13.21
CA LYS A 60 -8.31 -11.15 -13.05
C LYS A 60 -7.87 -11.07 -11.58
N ARG A 61 -8.74 -10.65 -10.66
CA ARG A 61 -8.39 -10.67 -9.22
C ARG A 61 -8.24 -12.09 -8.70
N GLN A 62 -9.12 -13.01 -9.10
CA GLN A 62 -9.01 -14.40 -8.67
C GLN A 62 -7.65 -14.99 -9.09
N SER A 63 -7.21 -14.77 -10.34
CA SER A 63 -5.86 -15.15 -10.78
C SER A 63 -4.74 -14.44 -10.01
N SER A 64 -4.92 -13.16 -9.66
CA SER A 64 -3.94 -12.43 -8.83
C SER A 64 -3.85 -13.00 -7.41
N ILE A 65 -4.97 -13.42 -6.82
CA ILE A 65 -4.97 -14.07 -5.49
C ILE A 65 -4.31 -15.44 -5.55
N GLU A 66 -4.65 -16.27 -6.54
CA GLU A 66 -4.06 -17.61 -6.71
C GLU A 66 -2.54 -17.53 -6.85
N ALA A 67 -2.07 -16.57 -7.64
CA ALA A 67 -0.66 -16.20 -7.75
C ALA A 67 -0.07 -15.81 -6.39
N ILE A 68 -0.65 -14.83 -5.68
CA ILE A 68 -0.16 -14.37 -4.37
C ILE A 68 -0.12 -15.51 -3.35
N GLU A 69 -1.14 -16.37 -3.30
CA GLU A 69 -1.14 -17.53 -2.41
C GLU A 69 -0.07 -18.57 -2.78
N GLU A 70 0.22 -18.78 -4.08
CA GLU A 70 1.34 -19.63 -4.52
C GLU A 70 2.66 -19.06 -4.01
N TYR A 71 2.86 -17.75 -4.15
CA TYR A 71 4.07 -17.09 -3.69
C TYR A 71 4.18 -17.14 -2.15
N GLN A 72 3.08 -16.94 -1.41
CA GLN A 72 3.05 -17.14 0.05
C GLN A 72 3.46 -18.57 0.45
N LYS A 73 2.98 -19.60 -0.27
CA LYS A 73 3.39 -21.00 -0.07
C LYS A 73 4.89 -21.18 -0.36
N PHE A 74 5.42 -20.55 -1.41
CA PHE A 74 6.84 -20.56 -1.74
C PHE A 74 7.71 -19.87 -0.68
N PHE A 75 7.44 -18.61 -0.31
CA PHE A 75 8.22 -17.86 0.68
C PHE A 75 8.25 -18.60 2.03
N LYS A 76 7.13 -19.19 2.43
CA LYS A 76 7.04 -20.06 3.61
C LYS A 76 7.87 -21.36 3.49
N SER A 77 8.08 -21.89 2.28
CA SER A 77 8.91 -23.08 2.06
C SER A 77 10.42 -22.81 2.11
N VAL A 78 10.84 -21.56 1.84
CA VAL A 78 12.24 -21.11 1.92
C VAL A 78 12.58 -20.37 3.23
N GLU A 79 11.59 -20.23 4.10
CA GLU A 79 11.68 -19.67 5.46
C GLU A 79 12.86 -20.28 6.26
N GLY A 80 13.63 -19.44 6.97
CA GLY A 80 14.78 -19.85 7.77
C GLY A 80 16.09 -20.11 7.00
N LYS A 81 16.05 -20.12 5.65
CA LYS A 81 17.24 -20.21 4.78
C LYS A 81 17.83 -18.84 4.51
N SER A 82 19.14 -18.77 4.28
CA SER A 82 19.80 -17.65 3.61
C SER A 82 19.63 -17.73 2.09
N PHE A 83 19.85 -16.63 1.37
CA PHE A 83 19.87 -16.65 -0.10
C PHE A 83 20.91 -17.65 -0.64
N ASP A 84 22.06 -17.80 0.03
CA ASP A 84 23.10 -18.76 -0.36
C ASP A 84 22.67 -20.23 -0.13
N GLU A 85 21.79 -20.50 0.85
CA GLU A 85 21.23 -21.82 1.14
C GLU A 85 20.04 -22.19 0.22
N LEU A 86 19.54 -21.28 -0.61
CA LEU A 86 18.53 -21.60 -1.63
C LEU A 86 19.15 -22.41 -2.78
N THR A 87 18.44 -23.43 -3.22
CA THR A 87 18.75 -24.17 -4.46
C THR A 87 18.58 -23.27 -5.69
N THR A 88 19.17 -23.67 -6.83
CA THR A 88 19.03 -22.93 -8.10
C THR A 88 17.55 -22.73 -8.47
N SER A 89 16.73 -23.78 -8.38
CA SER A 89 15.30 -23.70 -8.70
C SER A 89 14.51 -22.81 -7.73
N GLU A 90 14.90 -22.74 -6.44
CA GLU A 90 14.27 -21.80 -5.50
C GLU A 90 14.63 -20.34 -5.84
N LYS A 91 15.85 -20.07 -6.31
CA LYS A 91 16.25 -18.73 -6.78
C LYS A 91 15.50 -18.32 -8.05
N GLU A 92 15.43 -19.24 -9.02
CA GLU A 92 14.70 -19.05 -10.27
C GLU A 92 13.20 -18.80 -10.04
N ASN A 93 12.55 -19.58 -9.17
CA ASN A 93 11.16 -19.37 -8.79
C ASN A 93 10.97 -18.01 -8.12
N MET A 94 11.88 -17.59 -7.22
CA MET A 94 11.79 -16.28 -6.59
C MET A 94 11.89 -15.14 -7.62
N ASP A 95 12.80 -15.22 -8.59
CA ASP A 95 12.90 -14.23 -9.67
C ASP A 95 11.64 -14.20 -10.57
N ILE A 96 11.05 -15.36 -10.86
CA ILE A 96 9.77 -15.46 -11.61
C ILE A 96 8.64 -14.76 -10.85
N TYR A 97 8.46 -15.11 -9.58
CA TYR A 97 7.38 -14.56 -8.75
C TYR A 97 7.55 -13.03 -8.55
N LEU A 98 8.78 -12.53 -8.43
CA LEU A 98 9.06 -11.08 -8.40
C LEU A 98 8.75 -10.35 -9.73
N ALA A 99 8.95 -11.01 -10.87
CA ALA A 99 8.55 -10.48 -12.16
C ALA A 99 7.02 -10.45 -12.30
N GLU A 100 6.33 -11.51 -11.89
CA GLU A 100 4.87 -11.59 -11.93
C GLU A 100 4.19 -10.60 -10.97
N PHE A 101 4.74 -10.38 -9.76
CA PHE A 101 4.30 -9.32 -8.85
C PHE A 101 4.32 -7.93 -9.50
N THR A 102 5.31 -7.66 -10.34
CA THR A 102 5.42 -6.35 -11.01
C THR A 102 4.19 -6.10 -11.88
N ASN A 103 3.64 -7.14 -12.53
CA ASN A 103 2.43 -7.05 -13.35
C ASN A 103 1.14 -6.92 -12.51
N ILE A 104 1.15 -7.38 -11.25
CA ILE A 104 0.03 -7.23 -10.30
C ILE A 104 0.01 -5.80 -9.71
N ILE A 105 1.18 -5.28 -9.34
CA ILE A 105 1.34 -3.97 -8.68
C ILE A 105 1.25 -2.82 -9.70
N ASP A 106 1.70 -3.03 -10.95
CA ASP A 106 1.61 -2.07 -12.05
C ASP A 106 0.77 -2.64 -13.21
N PRO A 107 -0.56 -2.77 -13.04
CA PRO A 107 -1.45 -3.31 -14.06
C PRO A 107 -1.65 -2.29 -15.18
N VAL A 108 -0.73 -2.27 -16.15
CA VAL A 108 -0.74 -1.39 -17.32
C VAL A 108 -2.08 -1.49 -18.08
N PRO A 109 -2.82 -0.37 -18.19
CA PRO A 109 -2.93 0.30 -19.49
C PRO A 109 -2.40 1.75 -19.45
N THR A 110 -1.35 2.01 -20.23
CA THR A 110 -0.66 3.31 -20.39
C THR A 110 -1.48 4.41 -21.08
N ASP A 111 -2.72 4.13 -21.47
CA ASP A 111 -3.49 4.89 -22.46
C ASP A 111 -4.66 5.72 -21.90
N ARG A 112 -4.97 5.61 -20.59
CA ARG A 112 -6.01 6.48 -19.95
C ARG A 112 -5.69 7.04 -18.57
N ILE A 113 -4.65 6.55 -17.90
CA ILE A 113 -4.05 7.23 -16.75
C ILE A 113 -2.66 7.63 -17.21
N THR A 114 -2.34 8.92 -17.20
CA THR A 114 -0.94 9.34 -17.31
C THR A 114 -0.23 8.84 -16.06
N THR A 115 0.44 7.69 -16.18
CA THR A 115 1.29 7.09 -15.16
C THR A 115 2.50 7.98 -14.92
N MET A 116 2.26 9.07 -14.20
CA MET A 116 3.32 9.92 -13.69
C MET A 116 4.17 9.08 -12.75
N ALA A 117 5.46 9.02 -13.07
CA ALA A 117 6.48 8.34 -12.29
C ALA A 117 6.45 8.84 -10.85
N TYR A 118 5.87 8.01 -9.98
CA TYR A 118 6.21 7.98 -8.57
C TYR A 118 7.52 7.20 -8.54
N ASP A 119 8.61 7.83 -8.12
CA ASP A 119 9.97 7.26 -8.21
C ASP A 119 10.29 6.27 -7.09
N GLU A 120 9.28 5.91 -6.29
CA GLU A 120 9.31 4.67 -5.52
C GLU A 120 9.59 3.50 -6.47
N SER A 121 10.82 3.01 -6.37
CA SER A 121 11.34 1.96 -7.23
C SER A 121 10.46 0.72 -7.18
N THR A 122 10.37 0.00 -8.30
CA THR A 122 9.73 -1.32 -8.37
C THR A 122 10.21 -2.24 -7.25
N PHE A 123 11.50 -2.14 -6.90
CA PHE A 123 12.11 -2.85 -5.78
C PHE A 123 11.45 -2.54 -4.42
N THR A 124 11.16 -1.27 -4.11
CA THR A 124 10.53 -0.88 -2.83
C THR A 124 9.16 -1.55 -2.70
N LYS A 125 8.35 -1.51 -3.76
CA LYS A 125 7.00 -2.11 -3.78
C LYS A 125 7.05 -3.63 -3.71
N GLN A 126 8.01 -4.26 -4.40
CA GLN A 126 8.26 -5.70 -4.29
C GLN A 126 8.68 -6.08 -2.85
N LEU A 127 9.48 -5.24 -2.19
CA LEU A 127 9.89 -5.45 -0.80
C LEU A 127 8.71 -5.28 0.17
N GLU A 128 7.92 -4.21 0.06
CA GLU A 128 6.68 -3.99 0.83
C GLU A 128 5.76 -5.21 0.72
N PHE A 129 5.50 -5.67 -0.50
CA PHE A 129 4.67 -6.84 -0.77
C PHE A 129 5.20 -8.12 -0.08
N VAL A 130 6.52 -8.34 -0.10
CA VAL A 130 7.15 -9.47 0.59
C VAL A 130 7.10 -9.32 2.11
N LEU A 131 7.20 -8.10 2.65
CA LEU A 131 7.03 -7.83 4.07
C LEU A 131 5.58 -8.11 4.53
N ASP A 132 4.58 -7.74 3.73
CA ASP A 132 3.17 -8.01 4.02
C ASP A 132 2.84 -9.50 4.04
N MET A 133 3.30 -10.24 3.03
CA MET A 133 3.20 -11.70 3.03
C MET A 133 3.88 -12.33 4.24
N ASN A 134 5.10 -11.90 4.56
CA ASN A 134 5.86 -12.40 5.70
C ASN A 134 5.24 -12.02 7.04
N ALA A 135 4.47 -10.93 7.12
CA ALA A 135 3.70 -10.53 8.29
C ALA A 135 2.37 -11.30 8.43
N GLY A 136 2.00 -12.10 7.42
CA GLY A 136 0.77 -12.90 7.41
C GLY A 136 -0.48 -12.15 6.92
N VAL A 137 -0.31 -10.97 6.29
CA VAL A 137 -1.41 -10.24 5.66
C VAL A 137 -2.01 -11.07 4.53
N SER A 138 -3.34 -11.15 4.45
CA SER A 138 -4.01 -11.96 3.44
C SER A 138 -3.82 -11.38 2.03
N ALA A 139 -3.78 -12.25 1.01
CA ALA A 139 -3.65 -11.84 -0.40
C ALA A 139 -4.72 -10.82 -0.81
N SER A 140 -5.96 -11.00 -0.35
CA SER A 140 -7.05 -10.03 -0.53
C SER A 140 -6.74 -8.70 0.13
N HIS A 141 -6.29 -8.69 1.40
CA HIS A 141 -6.02 -7.44 2.11
C HIS A 141 -4.85 -6.65 1.51
N ILE A 142 -3.82 -7.30 0.97
CA ILE A 142 -2.73 -6.61 0.25
C ILE A 142 -3.27 -5.95 -1.03
N LEU A 143 -4.11 -6.66 -1.81
CA LEU A 143 -4.75 -6.11 -3.01
C LEU A 143 -5.72 -4.96 -2.69
N ASP A 144 -6.49 -5.09 -1.62
CA ASP A 144 -7.45 -4.08 -1.19
C ASP A 144 -6.72 -2.86 -0.58
N GLY A 145 -5.55 -3.07 0.04
CA GLY A 145 -4.60 -2.04 0.45
C GLY A 145 -3.97 -1.28 -0.73
N LEU A 146 -3.57 -1.97 -1.79
CA LEU A 146 -3.12 -1.37 -3.05
C LEU A 146 -4.24 -0.55 -3.73
N SER A 147 -5.46 -1.08 -3.74
CA SER A 147 -6.67 -0.40 -4.24
C SER A 147 -6.96 0.89 -3.45
N ALA A 148 -6.85 0.82 -2.12
CA ALA A 148 -6.97 1.98 -1.22
C ALA A 148 -5.85 3.01 -1.46
N SER A 149 -4.62 2.58 -1.69
CA SER A 149 -3.47 3.45 -2.00
C SER A 149 -3.69 4.21 -3.31
N ASN A 150 -4.16 3.52 -4.35
CA ASN A 150 -4.50 4.15 -5.64
C ASN A 150 -5.66 5.16 -5.53
N THR A 151 -6.68 4.86 -4.73
CA THR A 151 -7.79 5.79 -4.45
C THR A 151 -7.29 7.03 -3.72
N ALA A 152 -6.52 6.84 -2.64
CA ALA A 152 -5.95 7.92 -1.84
C ALA A 152 -4.98 8.80 -2.65
N ARG A 153 -4.14 8.18 -3.49
CA ARG A 153 -3.25 8.88 -4.42
C ARG A 153 -4.01 9.71 -5.45
N SER A 154 -5.10 9.18 -6.00
CA SER A 154 -5.94 9.91 -6.95
C SER A 154 -6.55 11.16 -6.31
N ALA A 155 -7.08 11.03 -5.09
CA ALA A 155 -7.58 12.17 -4.31
C ALA A 155 -6.47 13.17 -3.97
N ALA A 156 -5.27 12.71 -3.60
CA ALA A 156 -4.10 13.54 -3.35
C ALA A 156 -3.67 14.34 -4.60
N ILE A 157 -3.71 13.75 -5.80
CA ILE A 157 -3.43 14.45 -7.07
C ILE A 157 -4.46 15.57 -7.31
N THR A 158 -5.76 15.29 -7.11
CA THR A 158 -6.82 16.31 -7.22
C THR A 158 -6.60 17.46 -6.22
N TYR A 159 -6.29 17.13 -4.96
CA TYR A 159 -5.99 18.11 -3.93
C TYR A 159 -4.74 18.94 -4.25
N ALA A 160 -3.66 18.30 -4.69
CA ALA A 160 -2.42 18.96 -5.10
C ALA A 160 -2.69 20.00 -6.20
N ALA A 161 -3.49 19.64 -7.22
CA ALA A 161 -3.81 20.51 -8.34
C ALA A 161 -4.65 21.71 -7.89
N GLN A 162 -5.65 21.48 -7.03
CA GLN A 162 -6.50 22.54 -6.47
C GLN A 162 -5.76 23.52 -5.55
N ASN A 163 -4.68 23.07 -4.90
CA ASN A 163 -3.88 23.89 -3.97
C ASN A 163 -2.58 24.44 -4.57
N GLY A 164 -2.38 24.32 -5.89
CA GLY A 164 -1.23 24.93 -6.60
C GLY A 164 0.07 24.11 -6.56
N PHE A 165 0.04 22.87 -6.08
CA PHE A 165 1.16 21.93 -6.11
C PHE A 165 1.26 21.13 -7.44
N GLY A 166 0.34 21.38 -8.37
CA GLY A 166 0.26 20.64 -9.63
C GLY A 166 -0.14 19.19 -9.39
N THR A 167 0.67 18.24 -9.85
CA THR A 167 0.45 16.80 -9.64
C THR A 167 1.39 16.19 -8.59
N VAL A 168 2.15 17.01 -7.88
CA VAL A 168 3.10 16.58 -6.84
C VAL A 168 2.35 16.23 -5.57
N THR A 169 2.40 14.97 -5.14
CA THR A 169 1.69 14.47 -3.95
C THR A 169 2.62 14.12 -2.78
N TRP A 170 3.90 14.52 -2.85
CA TRP A 170 4.91 14.28 -1.80
C TRP A 170 5.43 15.60 -1.22
N ASP A 171 5.94 15.54 0.02
CA ASP A 171 6.55 16.67 0.77
C ASP A 171 5.63 17.91 0.94
N ASN A 172 4.32 17.74 0.79
CA ASN A 172 3.32 18.81 0.84
C ASN A 172 1.98 18.33 1.44
N PRO A 173 0.98 19.21 1.70
CA PRO A 173 -0.29 18.81 2.31
C PRO A 173 -1.10 17.71 1.59
N ALA A 174 -0.88 17.49 0.28
CA ALA A 174 -1.45 16.36 -0.45
C ALA A 174 -0.91 14.99 0.04
N ASP A 175 0.30 14.96 0.58
CA ASP A 175 0.97 13.76 1.09
C ASP A 175 0.28 13.26 2.37
N ALA A 176 0.02 14.19 3.30
CA ALA A 176 -0.78 13.93 4.49
C ALA A 176 -2.20 13.45 4.13
N LEU A 177 -2.81 14.00 3.06
CA LEU A 177 -4.09 13.50 2.53
C LEU A 177 -3.97 12.07 2.00
N ARG A 178 -2.91 11.75 1.25
CA ARG A 178 -2.65 10.39 0.74
C ARG A 178 -2.56 9.39 1.89
N HIS A 179 -1.66 9.64 2.84
CA HIS A 179 -1.38 8.72 3.96
C HIS A 179 -2.57 8.56 4.92
N PHE A 180 -3.26 9.66 5.25
CA PHE A 180 -4.50 9.59 6.02
C PHE A 180 -5.60 8.81 5.30
N SER A 181 -5.87 9.15 4.03
CA SER A 181 -7.00 8.57 3.28
C SER A 181 -6.78 7.09 3.02
N TRP A 182 -5.56 6.71 2.66
CA TRP A 182 -5.17 5.31 2.45
C TRP A 182 -5.49 4.47 3.69
N ASN A 183 -5.03 4.93 4.86
CA ASN A 183 -5.23 4.23 6.11
C ASN A 183 -6.66 4.33 6.69
N PHE A 184 -7.41 5.37 6.35
CA PHE A 184 -8.84 5.44 6.64
C PHE A 184 -9.61 4.38 5.85
N ILE A 185 -9.35 4.29 4.53
CA ILE A 185 -9.99 3.32 3.64
C ILE A 185 -9.61 1.90 4.09
N MET A 186 -8.32 1.59 4.25
CA MET A 186 -7.87 0.28 4.75
C MET A 186 -8.44 -0.05 6.13
N GLY A 187 -8.47 0.91 7.06
CA GLY A 187 -9.04 0.71 8.39
C GLY A 187 -10.54 0.36 8.36
N PHE A 188 -11.25 0.72 7.29
CA PHE A 188 -12.64 0.32 7.01
C PHE A 188 -12.75 -1.02 6.27
N THR A 189 -11.91 -1.27 5.25
CA THR A 189 -12.07 -2.41 4.34
C THR A 189 -11.41 -3.70 4.84
N ILE A 190 -10.17 -3.59 5.35
CA ILE A 190 -9.35 -4.74 5.80
C ILE A 190 -9.15 -4.75 7.34
N GLY A 191 -9.63 -3.70 8.00
CA GLY A 191 -9.53 -3.53 9.45
C GLY A 191 -8.20 -2.91 9.91
N VAL A 192 -8.24 -2.28 11.08
CA VAL A 192 -7.13 -1.47 11.63
C VAL A 192 -5.84 -2.26 11.89
N ALA A 193 -5.92 -3.57 12.14
CA ALA A 193 -4.75 -4.41 12.38
C ALA A 193 -3.90 -4.56 11.10
N ASP A 194 -4.49 -5.03 10.01
CA ASP A 194 -3.78 -5.25 8.75
C ASP A 194 -3.46 -3.92 8.06
N ALA A 195 -4.34 -2.91 8.17
CA ALA A 195 -4.05 -1.53 7.76
C ALA A 195 -2.81 -0.96 8.47
N ARG A 196 -2.59 -1.32 9.74
CA ARG A 196 -1.35 -0.96 10.46
C ARG A 196 -0.17 -1.74 9.91
N THR A 197 -0.29 -3.05 9.74
CA THR A 197 0.81 -3.89 9.23
C THR A 197 1.31 -3.42 7.86
N ILE A 198 0.41 -3.21 6.89
CA ILE A 198 0.77 -2.72 5.54
C ILE A 198 1.45 -1.35 5.62
N ALA A 199 0.84 -0.39 6.34
CA ALA A 199 1.40 0.95 6.45
C ALA A 199 2.74 1.00 7.21
N ASP A 200 2.93 0.17 8.24
CA ASP A 200 4.19 0.04 8.98
C ASP A 200 5.26 -0.64 8.08
N ASN A 201 4.87 -1.59 7.22
CA ASN A 201 5.74 -2.26 6.24
C ASN A 201 6.17 -1.36 5.07
N HIS A 202 5.30 -0.45 4.62
CA HIS A 202 5.63 0.58 3.62
C HIS A 202 6.83 1.44 4.07
N GLU A 203 6.78 1.97 5.30
CA GLU A 203 7.90 2.72 5.87
C GLU A 203 9.18 1.87 6.01
N LEU A 204 9.04 0.59 6.39
CA LEU A 204 10.15 -0.35 6.47
C LEU A 204 10.75 -0.68 5.09
N ALA A 205 9.94 -0.72 4.02
CA ALA A 205 10.43 -1.00 2.67
C ALA A 205 11.39 0.10 2.18
N LEU A 206 11.09 1.38 2.49
CA LEU A 206 11.99 2.50 2.22
C LEU A 206 13.32 2.37 2.99
N ILE A 207 13.28 1.94 4.26
CA ILE A 207 14.49 1.68 5.06
C ILE A 207 15.29 0.50 4.50
N GLY A 208 14.61 -0.58 4.08
CA GLY A 208 15.23 -1.74 3.45
C GLY A 208 15.89 -1.39 2.12
N ALA A 209 15.26 -0.56 1.29
CA ALA A 209 15.82 -0.01 0.06
C ALA A 209 17.09 0.83 0.32
N LYS A 210 17.03 1.74 1.30
CA LYS A 210 18.19 2.53 1.76
C LYS A 210 19.34 1.62 2.22
N TYR A 211 19.06 0.53 2.94
CA TYR A 211 20.06 -0.45 3.37
C TYR A 211 20.70 -1.21 2.20
N VAL A 212 19.92 -1.80 1.30
CA VAL A 212 20.47 -2.65 0.23
C VAL A 212 21.24 -1.87 -0.83
N ALA A 213 21.01 -0.56 -0.95
CA ALA A 213 21.85 0.33 -1.75
C ALA A 213 23.31 0.41 -1.25
N THR A 214 23.58 -0.01 0.00
CA THR A 214 24.93 0.00 0.61
C THR A 214 25.64 -1.36 0.62
N VAL A 215 24.96 -2.44 0.24
CA VAL A 215 25.52 -3.80 0.26
C VAL A 215 25.80 -4.30 -1.17
N PRO A 216 26.87 -5.09 -1.40
CA PRO A 216 27.33 -5.45 -2.75
C PRO A 216 26.52 -6.61 -3.35
N VAL A 217 25.21 -6.42 -3.48
CA VAL A 217 24.23 -7.39 -4.00
C VAL A 217 23.71 -6.95 -5.36
N SER A 218 23.47 -7.90 -6.26
CA SER A 218 23.27 -7.64 -7.68
C SER A 218 21.82 -7.81 -8.13
N SER A 219 21.18 -8.94 -7.81
CA SER A 219 19.81 -9.23 -8.24
C SER A 219 18.75 -8.63 -7.31
N THR A 220 17.53 -8.47 -7.84
CA THR A 220 16.36 -8.04 -7.07
C THR A 220 16.04 -9.03 -5.95
N SER A 221 16.03 -10.33 -6.27
CA SER A 221 15.89 -11.43 -5.31
C SER A 221 16.89 -11.36 -4.15
N GLU A 222 18.17 -11.16 -4.44
CA GLU A 222 19.22 -11.06 -3.43
C GLU A 222 19.01 -9.82 -2.54
N LYS A 223 18.66 -8.68 -3.13
CA LYS A 223 18.33 -7.46 -2.37
C LYS A 223 17.15 -7.66 -1.43
N ILE A 224 16.06 -8.28 -1.88
CA ILE A 224 14.88 -8.54 -1.04
C ILE A 224 15.27 -9.44 0.15
N ALA A 225 15.98 -10.54 -0.09
CA ALA A 225 16.45 -11.43 0.98
C ALA A 225 17.37 -10.73 1.99
N TYR A 226 18.23 -9.80 1.55
CA TYR A 226 19.07 -9.01 2.45
C TYR A 226 18.29 -7.99 3.28
N ALA A 227 17.25 -7.37 2.71
CA ALA A 227 16.38 -6.44 3.40
C ALA A 227 15.47 -7.14 4.43
N THR A 228 14.85 -8.27 4.06
CA THR A 228 13.94 -9.01 4.96
C THR A 228 14.64 -9.63 6.16
N ASP A 229 15.92 -10.04 6.06
CA ASP A 229 16.75 -10.42 7.21
C ASP A 229 17.12 -9.21 8.11
N TYR A 230 17.33 -8.04 7.51
CA TYR A 230 17.78 -6.85 8.22
C TYR A 230 16.66 -6.17 9.03
N LEU A 231 15.47 -6.04 8.43
CA LEU A 231 14.37 -5.23 8.99
C LEU A 231 13.82 -5.70 10.35
N PRO A 232 13.75 -7.00 10.69
CA PRO A 232 13.36 -7.43 12.05
C PRO A 232 14.26 -6.87 13.15
N GLY A 233 15.56 -6.71 12.88
CA GLY A 233 16.49 -6.03 13.79
C GLY A 233 16.18 -4.54 13.93
N VAL A 234 15.87 -3.87 12.81
CA VAL A 234 15.45 -2.45 12.80
C VAL A 234 14.16 -2.27 13.61
N VAL A 235 13.15 -3.11 13.42
CA VAL A 235 11.88 -3.05 14.18
C VAL A 235 12.14 -3.22 15.69
N SER A 236 12.96 -4.20 16.08
CA SER A 236 13.36 -4.40 17.47
C SER A 236 14.03 -3.16 18.07
N ASP A 237 15.08 -2.65 17.42
CA ASP A 237 15.87 -1.53 17.92
C ASP A 237 15.08 -0.21 17.97
N THR A 238 14.25 0.03 16.95
CA THR A 238 13.43 1.25 16.87
C THR A 238 12.24 1.22 17.82
N ARG A 239 11.60 0.07 18.09
CA ARG A 239 10.56 -0.01 19.14
C ARG A 239 11.14 0.14 20.54
N ALA A 240 12.33 -0.41 20.78
CA ALA A 240 13.01 -0.36 22.08
C ALA A 240 13.59 1.02 22.47
N SER A 241 13.82 1.92 21.50
CA SER A 241 14.55 3.18 21.74
C SER A 241 14.02 4.33 20.89
N PHE A 242 13.52 5.38 21.54
CA PHE A 242 13.12 6.63 20.87
C PHE A 242 14.26 7.25 20.06
N THR A 243 15.50 7.20 20.55
CA THR A 243 16.66 7.71 19.82
C THR A 243 16.93 6.89 18.55
N SER A 244 16.82 5.56 18.63
CA SER A 244 16.96 4.69 17.45
C SER A 244 15.85 4.97 16.44
N PHE A 245 14.60 5.06 16.91
CA PHE A 245 13.45 5.47 16.08
C PHE A 245 13.72 6.79 15.34
N THR A 246 14.08 7.87 16.03
CA THR A 246 14.31 9.19 15.41
C THR A 246 15.57 9.31 14.56
N ASN A 247 16.46 8.32 14.62
CA ASN A 247 17.65 8.23 13.76
C ASN A 247 17.39 7.37 12.51
N THR A 248 16.43 6.44 12.58
CA THR A 248 16.05 5.55 11.48
C THR A 248 14.97 6.17 10.59
N PHE A 249 13.91 6.71 11.20
CA PHE A 249 12.80 7.36 10.49
C PHE A 249 13.08 8.85 10.35
N ASP A 250 13.02 9.36 9.12
CA ASP A 250 13.22 10.77 8.81
C ASP A 250 11.91 11.58 8.92
N GLY A 251 11.94 12.85 8.51
CA GLY A 251 10.79 13.75 8.63
C GLY A 251 9.56 13.28 7.86
N SER A 252 9.74 12.69 6.68
CA SER A 252 8.62 12.18 5.86
C SER A 252 7.98 11.00 6.57
N SER A 253 8.73 9.93 6.86
CA SER A 253 8.18 8.76 7.55
C SER A 253 7.57 9.05 8.93
N ILE A 254 8.06 10.06 9.67
CA ILE A 254 7.43 10.48 10.94
C ILE A 254 6.06 11.12 10.70
N MET A 255 5.92 11.91 9.63
CA MET A 255 4.66 12.51 9.19
C MET A 255 3.69 11.42 8.70
N ASP A 256 4.19 10.47 7.90
CA ASP A 256 3.42 9.36 7.36
C ASP A 256 2.93 8.43 8.47
N LEU A 257 3.78 7.97 9.39
CA LEU A 257 3.37 7.19 10.58
C LEU A 257 2.26 7.88 11.39
N CYS A 258 2.33 9.20 11.57
CA CYS A 258 1.28 9.95 12.26
C CYS A 258 -0.03 9.97 11.47
N ASN A 259 0.02 10.31 10.18
CA ASN A 259 -1.17 10.45 9.34
C ASN A 259 -1.81 9.09 9.01
N ASN A 260 -1.00 8.06 8.79
CA ASN A 260 -1.41 6.66 8.72
C ASN A 260 -2.18 6.26 9.99
N SER A 261 -1.63 6.56 11.18
CA SER A 261 -2.33 6.27 12.44
C SER A 261 -3.59 7.13 12.65
N ALA A 262 -3.62 8.38 12.19
CA ALA A 262 -4.79 9.23 12.23
C ALA A 262 -5.91 8.69 11.32
N GLY A 263 -5.59 8.24 10.10
CA GLY A 263 -6.55 7.60 9.19
C GLY A 263 -7.23 6.39 9.84
N ARG A 264 -6.44 5.47 10.41
CA ARG A 264 -6.95 4.29 11.16
C ARG A 264 -7.79 4.70 12.39
N LYS A 265 -7.38 5.75 13.12
CA LYS A 265 -8.15 6.28 14.26
C LYS A 265 -9.51 6.84 13.82
N TYR A 266 -9.59 7.45 12.64
CA TYR A 266 -10.84 8.01 12.10
C TYR A 266 -11.74 6.95 11.47
N SER A 267 -11.23 5.85 10.92
CA SER A 267 -12.06 4.76 10.40
C SER A 267 -12.99 4.16 11.48
N LEU A 268 -12.60 4.25 12.76
CA LEU A 268 -13.38 3.79 13.91
C LEU A 268 -14.38 4.83 14.46
N ARG A 269 -14.47 6.06 13.93
CA ARG A 269 -15.30 7.14 14.51
C ARG A 269 -16.78 7.15 14.08
N GLY A 270 -17.28 6.08 13.47
CA GLY A 270 -18.69 5.94 13.12
C GLY A 270 -19.11 6.61 11.80
N TYR A 271 -18.17 6.84 10.88
CA TYR A 271 -18.51 7.09 9.47
C TYR A 271 -19.20 5.85 8.88
N SER A 272 -20.04 6.03 7.85
CA SER A 272 -20.87 4.96 7.28
C SER A 272 -20.17 4.08 6.24
N SER A 273 -19.06 4.55 5.65
CA SER A 273 -18.30 3.82 4.63
C SER A 273 -16.86 4.34 4.49
N SER A 274 -16.02 3.57 3.81
CA SER A 274 -14.68 3.97 3.37
C SER A 274 -14.66 5.25 2.53
N ASP A 275 -15.72 5.51 1.77
CA ASP A 275 -15.81 6.66 0.84
C ASP A 275 -15.87 8.01 1.56
N ALA A 276 -16.15 8.00 2.87
CA ALA A 276 -16.14 9.20 3.72
C ALA A 276 -14.72 9.72 4.03
N TYR A 277 -13.65 9.17 3.42
CA TYR A 277 -12.26 9.52 3.71
C TYR A 277 -11.95 11.03 3.57
N LEU A 278 -12.53 11.72 2.59
CA LEU A 278 -12.38 13.17 2.43
C LEU A 278 -13.06 13.96 3.57
N GLN A 279 -14.23 13.51 4.02
CA GLN A 279 -14.91 14.11 5.16
C GLN A 279 -14.09 13.90 6.44
N ALA A 280 -13.63 12.67 6.68
CA ALA A 280 -12.81 12.33 7.82
C ALA A 280 -11.46 13.08 7.83
N PHE A 281 -10.85 13.33 6.67
CA PHE A 281 -9.65 14.14 6.54
C PHE A 281 -9.91 15.60 6.95
N ASN A 282 -11.01 16.19 6.49
CA ASN A 282 -11.41 17.54 6.89
C ASN A 282 -11.69 17.64 8.41
N ASP A 283 -12.31 16.60 8.99
CA ASP A 283 -12.54 16.50 10.43
C ASP A 283 -11.23 16.25 11.24
N ALA A 284 -10.15 15.80 10.59
CA ALA A 284 -8.81 15.63 11.18
C ALA A 284 -7.90 16.85 11.02
N TYR A 285 -8.19 17.68 10.02
CA TYR A 285 -7.27 18.69 9.46
C TYR A 285 -6.62 19.62 10.50
N TRP A 286 -7.40 20.03 11.50
CA TRP A 286 -6.98 21.00 12.51
C TRP A 286 -6.46 20.39 13.83
N THR A 287 -6.52 19.06 13.99
CA THR A 287 -6.35 18.40 15.30
C THR A 287 -5.39 17.23 15.31
N ASP A 288 -5.44 16.35 14.30
CA ASP A 288 -4.76 15.05 14.32
C ASP A 288 -3.76 14.86 13.15
N LEU A 289 -3.71 15.78 12.17
CA LEU A 289 -2.77 15.72 11.05
C LEU A 289 -1.39 16.32 11.35
N VAL A 290 -0.37 15.80 10.66
CA VAL A 290 1.00 16.32 10.65
C VAL A 290 1.38 16.74 9.24
N TRP A 291 2.01 17.90 9.09
CA TRP A 291 2.53 18.39 7.81
C TRP A 291 4.04 18.21 7.75
N TYR A 292 4.59 17.85 6.59
CA TYR A 292 6.01 17.55 6.38
C TYR A 292 6.95 18.62 6.97
N ASN A 293 6.68 19.90 6.67
CA ASN A 293 7.47 21.04 7.16
C ASN A 293 7.21 21.42 8.64
N THR A 294 6.39 20.66 9.37
CA THR A 294 5.98 20.96 10.77
C THR A 294 6.36 19.88 11.79
N VAL A 295 7.10 18.85 11.39
CA VAL A 295 7.46 17.70 12.25
C VAL A 295 8.25 18.13 13.49
N SER A 296 7.51 18.33 14.58
CA SER A 296 8.02 18.79 15.87
C SER A 296 8.46 17.64 16.77
N ALA A 297 9.08 17.95 17.91
CA ALA A 297 9.40 16.96 18.93
C ALA A 297 8.16 16.19 19.43
N ASN A 298 6.99 16.86 19.49
CA ASN A 298 5.73 16.21 19.86
C ASN A 298 5.27 15.22 18.78
N ASN A 299 5.38 15.58 17.50
CA ASN A 299 5.02 14.66 16.40
C ASN A 299 5.94 13.42 16.40
N LYS A 300 7.24 13.60 16.67
CA LYS A 300 8.18 12.47 16.84
C LYS A 300 7.75 11.55 17.99
N ALA A 301 7.35 12.11 19.14
CA ALA A 301 6.86 11.33 20.28
C ALA A 301 5.55 10.58 19.96
N THR A 302 4.62 11.21 19.24
CA THR A 302 3.39 10.57 18.75
C THR A 302 3.71 9.43 17.77
N ALA A 303 4.55 9.68 16.76
CA ALA A 303 4.98 8.67 15.79
C ALA A 303 5.64 7.46 16.46
N TYR A 304 6.50 7.69 17.46
CA TYR A 304 7.10 6.62 18.25
C TYR A 304 6.04 5.83 19.05
N SER A 305 5.09 6.51 19.69
CA SER A 305 4.02 5.86 20.46
C SER A 305 3.06 5.04 19.60
N VAL A 306 2.91 5.33 18.30
CA VAL A 306 2.10 4.52 17.37
C VAL A 306 2.93 3.45 16.64
N TRP A 307 4.26 3.57 16.66
CA TRP A 307 5.19 2.58 16.14
C TRP A 307 5.39 1.37 17.08
N GLN A 308 5.30 1.60 18.39
CA GLN A 308 5.37 0.58 19.44
C GLN A 308 4.23 -0.44 19.39
#